data_AF-A0A544Z4I5-F1
#
_entry.id   AF-A0A544Z4I5-F1
#
_cell.length_a   1.000
_cell.length_b   1.000
_cell.length_c   1.000
_cell.angle_alpha   90.00
_cell.angle_beta   90.00
_cell.angle_gamma   90.00
#
_symmetry.space_group_name_H-M   'P 1'
#
loop_
_entity.id
_entity.type
_entity.pdbx_description
1 polymer ?
#
loop_
_entity_poly.entity_id
_entity_poly.type
_entity_poly.pdbx_seq_one_letter_code
_entity_poly.pdbx_strand_id
1 'polypeptide(L)' 'MDMTRRVSIFLVALAVLTIFEWINLGFNLADGHETSFYVVHGVLIAVNIILGLALGAVGVRGWMKGRA' A
#
# COMPACT_ATOMS: atom_id res chain seq x y z
N MET A 1 -6.03 15.34 18.42
CA MET A 1 -6.50 13.96 18.66
C MET A 1 -5.33 13.04 18.39
N ASP A 2 -4.87 12.30 19.39
CA ASP A 2 -3.80 11.34 19.19
C ASP A 2 -4.33 10.06 18.53
N MET A 3 -3.48 9.46 17.69
CA MET A 3 -3.80 8.22 16.97
C MET A 3 -3.92 7.08 17.96
N THR A 4 -5.07 6.40 18.01
CA THR A 4 -5.20 5.24 18.89
C THR A 4 -4.36 4.06 18.40
N ARG A 5 -4.02 3.15 19.31
CA ARG A 5 -3.30 1.91 19.02
C ARG A 5 -4.00 1.04 17.96
N ARG A 6 -5.34 1.00 18.00
CA ARG A 6 -6.17 0.24 17.04
C ARG A 6 -6.08 0.82 15.63
N VAL A 7 -6.15 2.14 15.50
CA VAL A 7 -6.02 2.80 14.19
C VAL A 7 -4.62 2.62 13.63
N SER A 8 -3.58 2.69 14.47
CA SER A 8 -2.20 2.44 14.04
C SER A 8 -2.01 1.03 13.48
N ILE A 9 -2.56 0.00 14.15
CA ILE A 9 -2.54 -1.39 13.63
C ILE A 9 -3.29 -1.47 12.31
N PHE A 10 -4.49 -0.89 12.23
CA PHE A 10 -5.28 -0.90 11.02
C PHE A 10 -4.52 -0.29 9.83
N LEU A 11 -3.86 0.86 10.02
CA LEU A 11 -3.08 1.50 8.97
C LEU A 11 -1.92 0.65 8.49
N VAL A 12 -1.23 -0.05 9.40
CA VAL A 12 -0.14 -0.96 9.03
C VAL A 12 -0.68 -2.19 8.29
N ALA A 13 -1.78 -2.78 8.76
CA ALA A 13 -2.40 -3.92 8.09
C ALA A 13 -2.90 -3.55 6.69
N LEU A 14 -3.55 -2.39 6.55
CA LEU A 14 -4.00 -1.87 5.28
C LEU A 14 -2.82 -1.61 4.33
N ALA A 15 -1.74 -1.02 4.83
CA ALA A 15 -0.52 -0.81 4.04
C ALA A 15 0.06 -2.13 3.50
N VAL A 16 0.15 -3.17 4.35
CA VAL A 16 0.62 -4.49 3.95
C VAL A 16 -0.30 -5.10 2.90
N LEU A 17 -1.62 -5.05 3.11
CA LEU A 17 -2.60 -5.56 2.16
C LEU A 17 -2.47 -4.87 0.81
N THR A 18 -2.44 -3.53 0.80
CA THR A 18 -2.28 -2.74 -0.43
C THR A 18 -1.01 -3.15 -1.17
N ILE A 19 0.15 -3.16 -0.50
CA ILE A 19 1.41 -3.52 -1.16
C ILE A 19 1.33 -4.95 -1.74
N PHE A 20 0.78 -5.89 -0.98
CA PHE A 20 0.64 -7.28 -1.41
C PHE A 20 -0.26 -7.43 -2.63
N GLU A 21 -1.46 -6.83 -2.63
CA GLU A 21 -2.41 -6.92 -3.73
C GLU A 21 -1.85 -6.31 -5.02
N TRP A 22 -1.19 -5.16 -4.95
CA TRP A 22 -0.65 -4.49 -6.13
C TRP A 22 0.59 -5.18 -6.70
N ILE A 23 1.42 -5.80 -5.84
CA ILE A 23 2.49 -6.69 -6.31
C ILE A 23 1.88 -7.93 -6.99
N ASN A 24 0.85 -8.52 -6.40
CA ASN A 24 0.19 -9.70 -6.96
C ASN A 24 -0.49 -9.37 -8.29
N LEU A 25 -1.12 -8.21 -8.42
CA LEU A 25 -1.65 -7.72 -9.70
C LEU A 25 -0.54 -7.68 -10.74
N GLY A 26 0.63 -7.13 -10.40
CA GLY A 26 1.81 -7.09 -11.27
C GLY A 26 2.22 -8.45 -11.84
N PHE A 27 2.17 -9.51 -11.03
CA PHE A 27 2.46 -10.88 -11.47
C PHE A 27 1.33 -11.53 -12.27
N ASN A 28 0.08 -11.08 -12.06
CA ASN A 28 -1.11 -11.65 -12.70
C ASN A 28 -1.61 -10.82 -13.89
N LEU A 29 -0.84 -9.86 -14.40
CA LEU A 29 -1.17 -9.22 -15.68
C LEU A 29 -1.09 -10.29 -16.78
N ALA A 30 -2.21 -10.50 -17.46
CA ALA A 30 -2.26 -11.39 -18.61
C ALA A 30 -1.52 -10.77 -19.81
N ASP A 31 -0.93 -11.64 -20.62
CA ASP A 31 -0.38 -11.26 -21.91
C ASP A 31 -1.49 -11.04 -22.95
N GLY A 32 -1.17 -10.31 -24.02
CA GLY A 32 -2.07 -10.11 -25.17
C GLY A 32 -2.86 -8.80 -25.18
N HIS A 33 -2.51 -7.84 -24.34
CA HIS A 33 -3.10 -6.49 -24.34
C HIS A 33 -2.25 -5.47 -25.10
N GLU A 34 -2.82 -4.30 -25.40
CA GLU A 34 -2.05 -3.19 -25.98
C GLU A 34 -1.02 -2.64 -24.99
N THR A 35 0.07 -2.03 -25.48
CA THR A 35 1.10 -1.41 -24.62
C THR A 35 0.51 -0.38 -23.64
N SER A 36 -0.51 0.37 -24.07
CA SER A 36 -1.23 1.34 -23.24
C SER A 36 -1.81 0.72 -21.96
N PHE A 37 -2.32 -0.51 -22.04
CA PHE A 37 -2.83 -1.26 -20.90
C PHE A 37 -1.74 -1.48 -19.85
N TYR A 38 -0.58 -1.99 -20.26
CA TYR A 38 0.54 -2.27 -19.35
C TYR A 38 1.12 -1.00 -18.74
N VAL A 39 1.20 0.10 -19.50
CA VAL A 39 1.69 1.38 -18.99
C VAL A 39 0.78 1.91 -17.89
N VAL A 40 -0.54 1.94 -18.12
CA VAL A 40 -1.50 2.43 -17.12
C VAL A 40 -1.46 1.58 -15.85
N HIS A 41 -1.47 0.26 -15.98
CA HIS A 41 -1.41 -0.64 -14.83
C HIS A 41 -0.06 -0.55 -14.10
N GLY A 42 1.05 -0.43 -14.82
CA GLY A 42 2.37 -0.22 -14.22
C GLY A 42 2.42 1.05 -13.36
N VAL A 43 1.86 2.16 -13.86
CA VAL A 43 1.75 3.41 -13.09
C VAL A 43 0.85 3.23 -11.86
N LEU A 44 -0.31 2.57 -12.02
CA LEU A 44 -1.23 2.31 -10.90
C LEU A 44 -0.58 1.45 -9.81
N ILE A 45 0.13 0.39 -10.18
CA ILE A 45 0.88 -0.46 -9.25
C ILE A 45 1.92 0.36 -8.50
N ALA A 46 2.75 1.12 -9.22
CA ALA A 46 3.82 1.91 -8.61
C ALA A 46 3.27 2.96 -7.62
N VAL A 47 2.25 3.71 -8.02
CA VAL A 47 1.62 4.74 -7.16
C VAL A 47 1.02 4.10 -5.91
N ASN A 48 0.30 2.98 -6.04
CA ASN A 48 -0.32 2.34 -4.88
C ASN A 48 0.70 1.72 -3.92
N ILE A 49 1.81 1.18 -4.42
CA ILE A 49 2.91 0.72 -3.55
C ILE A 49 3.47 1.91 -2.76
N ILE A 50 3.71 3.06 -3.40
CA ILE A 50 4.18 4.28 -2.72
C ILE A 50 3.18 4.73 -1.65
N LEU A 51 1.87 4.72 -1.96
CA LEU A 51 0.82 5.06 -0.99
C LEU A 51 0.77 4.07 0.17
N GLY A 52 0.90 2.77 -0.10
CA GLY A 52 0.99 1.73 0.91
C GLY A 52 2.18 1.96 1.85
N LEU A 53 3.36 2.26 1.31
CA LEU A 53 4.55 2.59 2.11
C LEU A 53 4.33 3.83 2.98
N ALA A 54 3.72 4.88 2.42
CA ALA A 54 3.40 6.10 3.17
C ALA A 54 2.41 5.82 4.32
N LEU A 55 1.34 5.06 4.07
CA LEU A 55 0.38 4.63 5.09
C LEU A 55 1.04 3.79 6.18
N GLY A 56 1.90 2.85 5.79
CA GLY A 56 2.66 2.01 6.72
C GLY A 56 3.57 2.86 7.60
N ALA A 57 4.28 3.84 7.02
CA ALA A 57 5.11 4.77 7.77
C ALA A 57 4.30 5.60 8.78
N VAL A 58 3.11 6.08 8.40
CA VAL A 58 2.21 6.81 9.32
C VAL A 58 1.72 5.90 10.45
N GLY A 59 1.28 4.68 10.12
CA GLY A 59 0.83 3.69 11.10
C GLY A 59 1.92 3.31 12.11
N VAL A 60 3.14 3.06 11.65
CA VAL A 60 4.30 2.74 12.50
C VAL A 60 4.65 3.91 13.42
N ARG A 61 4.68 5.15 12.90
CA ARG A 61 4.93 6.34 13.72
C ARG A 61 3.85 6.55 14.78
N GLY A 62 2.58 6.37 14.42
CA GLY A 62 1.45 6.45 15.35
C GLY A 62 1.56 5.40 16.46
N TRP A 63 1.93 4.17 16.11
CA TRP A 63 2.17 3.09 17.06
C TRP A 63 3.29 3.42 18.04
N MET A 64 4.43 3.92 17.55
CA MET A 64 5.58 4.28 18.38
C MET A 64 5.26 5.40 19.36
N LYS A 65 4.51 6.42 18.92
CA LYS A 65 4.10 7.54 19.79
C LYS A 65 3.15 7.12 20.89
N GLY A 66 2.24 6.18 20.62
CA GLY A 66 1.35 5.63 21.64
C GLY A 66 2.03 4.69 22.66
N ARG A 67 3.34 4.47 22.57
CA ARG A 67 4.15 3.69 23.53
C ARG A 67 4.99 4.57 24.47
N ALA A 68 5.12 5.87 24.18
CA ALA A 68 5.78 6.86 25.02
C ALA A 68 4.78 7.42 26.04
#